data_AF-A0A6A6LXH0-F1
#
_entry.id   AF-A0A6A6LXH0-F1
#
_cell.length_a   1.000
_cell.length_b   1.000
_cell.length_c   1.000
_cell.angle_alpha   90.00
_cell.angle_beta   90.00
_cell.angle_gamma   90.00
#
_symmetry.space_group_name_H-M   'P 1'
#
loop_
_entity.id
_entity.type
_entity.pdbx_description
1 polymer ?
#
loop_
_entity_poly.entity_id
_entity_poly.type
_entity_poly.pdbx_seq_one_letter_code
_entity_poly.pdbx_strand_id
1 'polypeptide(L)'
;MSFLIAPSKEMPGASSGQFFGILNHIFNGISTNHIVAIELDTFQDQEFNDINDNHVAIGINSLVSVKSAPAGYFLNEYVEFKNLSLASGELTQVWVGYDATRNQLNILVSNSYNLDKFLFNKLEDILNWNQRFKIIKDITTALTYLNEENEIVTFHRVIKASNVLLDSELNGKLGDFGLARCSKHAHDAHIVGTLGYNAPELARSGKATTSTDVYAFGVFYLEVACGRRPVEPHTSPEEMIMVNWVYECLREGKIFSTTDPKLDKNSMQRRLN
;
A
#
# COMPACT_ATOMS: atom_id res chain seq x y z
N MET A 1 -13.74 -13.25 -2.65
CA MET A 1 -12.25 -13.32 -2.53
C MET A 1 -11.91 -13.58 -1.08
N SER A 2 -10.84 -14.29 -0.74
CA SER A 2 -10.50 -14.57 0.66
C SER A 2 -9.04 -14.29 1.01
N PHE A 3 -8.81 -13.67 2.16
CA PHE A 3 -7.51 -13.64 2.83
C PHE A 3 -7.45 -14.77 3.86
N LEU A 4 -6.44 -15.64 3.75
CA LEU A 4 -6.37 -16.88 4.54
C LEU A 4 -5.13 -16.89 5.44
N ILE A 5 -5.34 -17.22 6.71
CA ILE A 5 -4.30 -17.57 7.67
C ILE A 5 -4.44 -19.06 7.98
N ALA A 6 -3.37 -19.82 7.73
CA ALA A 6 -3.33 -21.27 7.94
C ALA A 6 -1.93 -21.70 8.42
N PRO A 7 -1.82 -22.82 9.17
CA PRO A 7 -0.55 -23.32 9.67
C PRO A 7 0.36 -23.91 8.57
N SER A 8 -0.22 -24.25 7.41
CA SER A 8 0.50 -24.81 6.27
C SER A 8 -0.06 -24.26 4.95
N LYS A 9 0.79 -24.27 3.91
CA LYS A 9 0.37 -24.00 2.52
C LYS A 9 -0.33 -25.19 1.88
N GLU A 10 -0.11 -26.39 2.42
CA GLU A 10 -0.83 -27.59 2.00
C GLU A 10 -2.17 -27.62 2.72
N MET A 11 -3.26 -27.66 1.96
CA MET A 11 -4.62 -27.74 2.49
C MET A 11 -5.22 -29.11 2.12
N PRO A 12 -5.16 -30.09 3.03
CA PRO A 12 -5.70 -31.42 2.78
C PRO A 12 -7.19 -31.31 2.48
N GLY A 13 -7.59 -31.76 1.29
CA GLY A 13 -8.99 -31.74 0.87
C GLY A 13 -9.46 -30.45 0.19
N ALA A 14 -8.59 -29.48 -0.08
CA ALA A 14 -8.92 -28.35 -0.96
C ALA A 14 -9.43 -28.82 -2.33
N SER A 15 -10.58 -28.31 -2.75
CA SER A 15 -11.18 -28.63 -4.06
C SER A 15 -11.47 -27.35 -4.83
N SER A 16 -11.01 -27.25 -6.08
CA SER A 16 -11.12 -26.03 -6.90
C SER A 16 -12.54 -25.67 -7.35
N GLY A 17 -13.54 -26.53 -7.11
CA GLY A 17 -14.92 -26.34 -7.59
C GLY A 17 -15.93 -25.81 -6.57
N GLN A 18 -15.69 -26.01 -5.27
CA GLN A 18 -16.56 -25.58 -4.17
C GLN A 18 -15.68 -25.21 -2.97
N PHE A 19 -16.26 -24.61 -1.93
CA PHE A 19 -15.55 -24.32 -0.69
C PHE A 19 -14.34 -23.36 -0.80
N PHE A 20 -14.44 -22.39 -1.73
CA PHE A 20 -13.39 -21.40 -2.04
C PHE A 20 -12.01 -21.99 -2.42
N GLY A 21 -11.91 -23.28 -2.73
CA GLY A 21 -10.60 -23.90 -2.98
C GLY A 21 -9.79 -24.19 -1.72
N ILE A 22 -10.40 -24.05 -0.52
CA ILE A 22 -9.70 -24.07 0.77
C ILE A 22 -10.06 -25.34 1.57
N LEU A 23 -11.32 -25.76 1.52
CA LEU A 23 -11.84 -26.93 2.25
C LEU A 23 -12.61 -27.87 1.30
N ASN A 24 -13.22 -28.90 1.88
CA ASN A 24 -14.30 -29.68 1.29
C ASN A 24 -15.35 -30.02 2.35
N HIS A 25 -16.38 -30.76 1.94
CA HIS A 25 -17.46 -31.23 2.82
C HIS A 25 -16.99 -32.07 4.02
N ILE A 26 -15.81 -32.70 3.97
CA ILE A 26 -15.24 -33.50 5.07
C ILE A 26 -14.55 -32.59 6.07
N PHE A 27 -13.75 -31.63 5.59
CA PHE A 27 -12.92 -30.78 6.45
C PHE A 27 -13.61 -29.49 6.89
N ASN A 28 -14.74 -29.12 6.31
CA ASN A 28 -15.50 -27.93 6.72
C ASN A 28 -16.02 -28.05 8.17
N GLY A 29 -15.61 -27.12 9.04
CA GLY A 29 -16.01 -27.08 10.44
C GLY A 29 -15.11 -27.85 11.42
N ILE A 30 -14.03 -28.47 10.93
CA ILE A 30 -13.12 -29.24 11.80
C ILE A 30 -12.19 -28.32 12.59
N SER A 31 -12.24 -28.39 13.91
CA SER A 31 -11.46 -27.53 14.82
C SER A 31 -9.93 -27.67 14.71
N THR A 32 -9.43 -28.81 14.22
CA THR A 32 -8.00 -29.08 14.01
C THR A 32 -7.44 -28.48 12.72
N ASN A 33 -8.26 -27.82 11.89
CA ASN A 33 -7.77 -27.15 10.69
C ASN A 33 -6.88 -25.95 11.04
N HIS A 34 -7.19 -25.26 12.15
CA HIS A 34 -6.53 -24.04 12.61
C HIS A 34 -6.45 -22.95 11.54
N ILE A 35 -7.52 -22.78 10.76
CA ILE A 35 -7.60 -21.77 9.71
C ILE A 35 -8.51 -20.61 10.11
N VAL A 36 -8.13 -19.42 9.69
CA VAL A 36 -8.96 -18.21 9.72
C VAL A 36 -9.04 -17.66 8.32
N ALA A 37 -10.24 -17.52 7.80
CA ALA A 37 -10.52 -16.92 6.50
C ALA A 37 -11.24 -15.59 6.70
N ILE A 38 -10.80 -14.57 5.99
CA ILE A 38 -11.50 -13.29 5.87
C ILE A 38 -12.02 -13.22 4.46
N GLU A 39 -13.34 -13.26 4.33
CA GLU A 39 -14.06 -13.32 3.07
C GLU A 39 -14.52 -11.91 2.69
N LEU A 40 -14.34 -11.61 1.41
CA LEU A 40 -14.73 -10.36 0.76
C LEU A 40 -15.68 -10.77 -0.37
N ASP A 41 -16.97 -10.78 -0.03
CA ASP A 41 -18.00 -11.39 -0.83
C ASP A 41 -18.71 -10.36 -1.68
N THR A 42 -18.75 -10.67 -2.97
CA THR A 42 -19.42 -9.88 -4.02
C THR A 42 -20.61 -10.64 -4.62
N PHE A 43 -21.02 -11.73 -3.97
CA PHE A 43 -22.09 -12.62 -4.38
C PHE A 43 -22.71 -13.22 -3.11
N GLN A 44 -24.03 -13.40 -3.10
CA GLN A 44 -24.73 -13.98 -1.96
C GLN A 44 -24.91 -15.48 -2.15
N ASP A 45 -24.26 -16.28 -1.31
CA ASP A 45 -24.47 -17.73 -1.22
C ASP A 45 -25.42 -18.10 -0.07
N GLN A 46 -26.58 -18.64 -0.42
CA GLN A 46 -27.57 -19.09 0.57
C GLN A 46 -27.14 -20.36 1.31
N GLU A 47 -26.23 -21.17 0.75
CA GLU A 47 -25.73 -22.39 1.38
C GLU A 47 -24.86 -22.07 2.62
N PHE A 48 -24.17 -20.93 2.62
CA PHE A 48 -23.26 -20.51 3.69
C PHE A 48 -23.82 -19.41 4.60
N ASN A 49 -25.10 -19.05 4.42
CA ASN A 49 -25.82 -18.00 5.17
C ASN A 49 -25.24 -16.60 4.99
N ASP A 50 -24.89 -16.25 3.75
CA ASP A 50 -24.42 -14.90 3.43
C ASP A 50 -25.49 -13.84 3.70
N ILE A 51 -25.08 -12.76 4.37
CA ILE A 51 -26.00 -11.69 4.77
C ILE A 51 -26.49 -10.83 3.60
N ASN A 52 -25.69 -10.70 2.54
CA ASN A 52 -26.00 -10.02 1.28
C ASN A 52 -24.87 -10.27 0.25
N ASP A 53 -24.96 -9.66 -0.93
CA ASP A 53 -24.00 -9.75 -2.04
C ASP A 53 -22.83 -8.74 -1.95
N ASN A 54 -22.65 -8.06 -0.82
CA ASN A 54 -21.60 -7.06 -0.58
C ASN A 54 -21.21 -6.98 0.90
N HIS A 55 -20.46 -7.97 1.38
CA HIS A 55 -20.10 -8.07 2.80
C HIS A 55 -18.69 -8.57 3.05
N VAL A 56 -18.24 -8.38 4.29
CA VAL A 56 -17.00 -8.91 4.83
C VAL A 56 -17.36 -9.95 5.89
N ALA A 57 -16.75 -11.11 5.81
CA ALA A 57 -17.08 -12.25 6.65
C ALA A 57 -15.82 -12.87 7.27
N ILE A 58 -15.96 -13.49 8.44
CA ILE A 58 -14.89 -14.17 9.16
C ILE A 58 -15.28 -15.63 9.31
N GLY A 59 -14.56 -16.51 8.61
CA GLY A 59 -14.62 -17.95 8.78
C GLY A 59 -13.55 -18.42 9.76
N ILE A 60 -13.93 -19.27 10.72
CA ILE A 60 -12.96 -19.98 11.59
C ILE A 60 -13.19 -21.47 11.39
N ASN A 61 -12.21 -22.15 10.80
CA ASN A 61 -12.27 -23.57 10.46
C ASN A 61 -13.44 -24.01 9.56
N SER A 62 -14.28 -23.07 9.13
CA SER A 62 -15.49 -23.29 8.36
C SER A 62 -15.74 -22.13 7.41
N LEU A 63 -16.52 -22.39 6.38
CA LEU A 63 -17.08 -21.38 5.47
C LEU A 63 -18.36 -20.75 5.98
N VAL A 64 -18.99 -21.35 7.00
CA VAL A 64 -20.06 -20.64 7.70
C VAL A 64 -19.39 -19.60 8.58
N SER A 65 -19.59 -18.35 8.22
CA SER A 65 -18.96 -17.23 8.91
C SER A 65 -19.42 -17.11 10.37
N VAL A 66 -18.46 -16.99 11.29
CA VAL A 66 -18.75 -16.76 12.71
C VAL A 66 -19.19 -15.32 12.96
N LYS A 67 -18.80 -14.39 12.07
CA LYS A 67 -19.19 -13.00 12.10
C LYS A 67 -19.14 -12.42 10.70
N SER A 68 -20.14 -11.63 10.34
CA SER A 68 -20.23 -10.95 9.05
C SER A 68 -20.80 -9.55 9.25
N ALA A 69 -20.41 -8.62 8.38
CA ALA A 69 -20.91 -7.25 8.35
C ALA A 69 -20.94 -6.73 6.91
N PRO A 70 -21.91 -5.88 6.52
CA PRO A 70 -21.91 -5.25 5.21
C PRO A 70 -20.57 -4.55 4.95
N ALA A 71 -20.11 -4.56 3.70
CA ALA A 71 -18.85 -3.93 3.36
C ALA A 71 -18.98 -2.40 3.46
N GLY A 72 -18.14 -1.80 4.30
CA GLY A 72 -18.17 -0.38 4.59
C GLY A 72 -17.30 -0.04 5.80
N TYR A 73 -17.25 1.24 6.12
CA TYR A 73 -16.47 1.76 7.24
C TYR A 73 -17.25 2.82 7.99
N PHE A 74 -16.93 2.99 9.27
CA PHE A 74 -17.47 4.07 10.07
C PHE A 74 -16.53 5.28 9.98
N LEU A 75 -17.07 6.44 9.60
CA LEU A 75 -16.41 7.73 9.79
C LEU A 75 -16.64 8.18 11.24
N ASN A 76 -15.58 8.65 11.89
CA ASN A 76 -15.60 9.25 13.24
C ASN A 76 -16.26 8.36 14.31
N GLU A 77 -15.49 7.41 14.85
CA GLU A 77 -15.85 6.58 16.01
C GLU A 77 -17.35 6.19 16.06
N TYR A 78 -17.82 5.55 14.98
CA TYR A 78 -19.12 4.87 14.88
C TYR A 78 -20.37 5.72 14.59
N VAL A 79 -20.25 6.99 14.20
CA VAL A 79 -21.45 7.83 13.98
C VAL A 79 -22.07 7.63 12.58
N GLU A 80 -21.26 7.51 11.54
CA GLU A 80 -21.77 7.37 10.16
C GLU A 80 -21.15 6.15 9.47
N PHE A 81 -21.98 5.16 9.12
CA PHE A 81 -21.57 4.03 8.30
C PHE A 81 -21.60 4.41 6.81
N LYS A 82 -20.44 4.37 6.16
CA LYS A 82 -20.31 4.54 4.71
C LYS A 82 -20.27 3.16 4.05
N ASN A 83 -21.27 2.89 3.21
CA ASN A 83 -21.28 1.71 2.35
C ASN A 83 -20.10 1.75 1.37
N LEU A 84 -19.46 0.61 1.20
CA LEU A 84 -18.39 0.38 0.23
C LEU A 84 -18.81 -0.78 -0.67
N SER A 85 -18.76 -0.57 -1.99
CA SER A 85 -19.06 -1.62 -2.97
C SER A 85 -17.78 -2.38 -3.32
N LEU A 86 -17.66 -3.63 -2.86
CA LEU A 86 -16.53 -4.51 -3.16
C LEU A 86 -16.43 -4.84 -4.67
N ALA A 87 -17.57 -4.84 -5.37
CA ALA A 87 -17.65 -5.07 -6.81
C ALA A 87 -17.50 -3.79 -7.67
N SER A 88 -17.07 -2.66 -7.07
CA SER A 88 -16.95 -1.38 -7.78
C SER A 88 -15.89 -1.36 -8.88
N GLY A 89 -14.92 -2.29 -8.83
CA GLY A 89 -13.72 -2.26 -9.67
C GLY A 89 -12.67 -1.25 -9.20
N GLU A 90 -12.98 -0.45 -8.16
CA GLU A 90 -12.01 0.44 -7.53
C GLU A 90 -11.09 -0.31 -6.56
N LEU A 91 -9.91 0.25 -6.34
CA LEU A 91 -8.95 -0.32 -5.41
C LEU A 91 -9.50 -0.23 -3.97
N THR A 92 -9.78 -1.40 -3.40
CA THR A 92 -10.21 -1.54 -2.00
C THR A 92 -9.04 -2.00 -1.15
N GLN A 93 -8.81 -1.32 -0.03
CA GLN A 93 -7.84 -1.75 0.97
C GLN A 93 -8.54 -2.46 2.12
N VAL A 94 -7.92 -3.55 2.59
CA VAL A 94 -8.36 -4.31 3.74
C VAL A 94 -7.24 -4.32 4.78
N TRP A 95 -7.53 -3.84 5.98
CA TRP A 95 -6.64 -3.92 7.14
C TRP A 95 -7.12 -5.00 8.08
N VAL A 96 -6.24 -5.95 8.38
CA VAL A 96 -6.50 -7.04 9.31
C VAL A 96 -5.58 -6.86 10.51
N GLY A 97 -6.14 -6.48 11.66
CA GLY A 97 -5.39 -6.28 12.90
C GLY A 97 -5.79 -7.31 13.95
N TYR A 98 -4.81 -7.94 14.60
CA TYR A 98 -5.04 -8.88 15.69
C TYR A 98 -4.35 -8.40 16.97
N ASP A 99 -5.11 -8.27 18.05
CA ASP A 99 -4.61 -8.01 19.40
C ASP A 99 -4.69 -9.30 20.22
N ALA A 100 -3.52 -9.92 20.46
CA ALA A 100 -3.43 -11.17 21.22
C ALA A 100 -3.77 -11.01 22.71
N THR A 101 -3.59 -9.82 23.28
CA THR A 101 -3.88 -9.57 24.71
C THR A 101 -5.39 -9.48 24.94
N ARG A 102 -6.11 -8.90 23.97
CA ARG A 102 -7.58 -8.77 24.00
C ARG A 102 -8.30 -9.89 23.26
N ASN A 103 -7.57 -10.77 22.57
CA ASN A 103 -8.09 -11.78 21.67
C ASN A 103 -9.08 -11.18 20.65
N GLN A 104 -8.69 -10.07 20.03
CA GLN A 104 -9.56 -9.28 19.16
C GLN A 104 -9.01 -9.22 17.74
N LEU A 105 -9.81 -9.61 16.76
CA LEU A 105 -9.55 -9.45 15.33
C LEU A 105 -10.41 -8.31 14.79
N ASN A 106 -9.75 -7.28 14.24
CA ASN A 106 -10.38 -6.12 13.62
C ASN A 106 -10.14 -6.15 12.12
N ILE A 107 -11.20 -5.89 11.35
CA ILE A 107 -11.15 -5.81 9.91
C ILE A 107 -11.71 -4.45 9.51
N LEU A 108 -10.92 -3.67 8.78
CA LEU A 108 -11.32 -2.39 8.23
C LEU A 108 -11.19 -2.44 6.71
N VAL A 109 -12.27 -2.10 6.01
CA VAL A 109 -12.28 -1.96 4.55
C VAL A 109 -12.49 -0.49 4.18
N SER A 110 -11.70 0.01 3.24
CA SER A 110 -11.86 1.38 2.74
C SER A 110 -11.51 1.43 1.26
N ASN A 111 -12.11 2.37 0.55
CA ASN A 111 -11.56 2.81 -0.71
C ASN A 111 -10.23 3.49 -0.37
N SER A 112 -9.17 3.09 -1.05
CA SER A 112 -7.87 3.75 -0.92
C SER A 112 -7.44 4.19 -2.30
N TYR A 113 -6.99 5.43 -2.38
CA TYR A 113 -6.38 5.95 -3.59
C TYR A 113 -4.88 5.98 -3.38
N ASN A 114 -4.15 5.47 -4.36
CA ASN A 114 -2.72 5.63 -4.42
C ASN A 114 -2.40 7.12 -4.63
N LEU A 115 -1.32 7.60 -4.02
CA LEU A 115 -0.87 8.98 -4.17
C LEU A 115 -0.64 9.35 -5.64
N ASP A 116 -0.20 8.40 -6.46
CA ASP A 116 0.04 8.61 -7.88
C ASP A 116 -1.23 9.02 -8.67
N LYS A 117 -2.42 8.61 -8.22
CA LYS A 117 -3.70 9.06 -8.79
C LYS A 117 -3.90 10.56 -8.58
N PHE A 118 -3.49 11.12 -7.44
CA PHE A 118 -3.56 12.56 -7.18
C PHE A 118 -2.46 13.35 -7.89
N LEU A 119 -1.27 12.76 -8.06
CA LEU A 119 -0.14 13.42 -8.74
C LEU A 119 -0.33 13.46 -10.25
N PHE A 120 -0.67 12.33 -10.88
CA PHE A 120 -0.61 12.16 -12.33
C PHE A 120 -1.97 12.09 -13.03
N ASN A 121 -2.99 11.54 -12.37
CA ASN A 121 -4.30 11.37 -12.97
C ASN A 121 -5.21 12.58 -12.72
N LYS A 122 -6.26 12.71 -13.53
CA LYS A 122 -7.27 13.78 -13.42
C LYS A 122 -8.29 13.47 -12.31
N LEU A 123 -7.83 13.28 -11.07
CA LEU A 123 -8.75 13.47 -9.94
C LEU A 123 -9.07 14.97 -9.83
N GLU A 124 -10.30 15.31 -9.48
CA GLU A 124 -10.74 16.71 -9.33
C GLU A 124 -10.03 17.42 -8.16
N ASP A 125 -9.56 16.65 -7.17
CA ASP A 125 -8.90 17.14 -5.97
C ASP A 125 -7.37 17.23 -6.14
N ILE A 126 -6.86 18.44 -6.38
CA ILE A 126 -5.42 18.71 -6.44
C ILE A 126 -4.87 18.86 -5.01
N LEU A 127 -3.91 18.00 -4.64
CA LEU A 127 -3.21 18.12 -3.35
C LEU A 127 -2.33 19.37 -3.32
N ASN A 128 -2.56 20.23 -2.33
CA ASN A 128 -1.70 21.37 -2.04
C ASN A 128 -0.39 20.94 -1.35
N TRP A 129 0.57 21.86 -1.24
CA TRP A 129 1.88 21.54 -0.69
C TRP A 129 1.83 21.05 0.77
N ASN A 130 0.96 21.61 1.62
CA ASN A 130 0.87 21.17 3.02
C ASN A 130 0.39 19.72 3.11
N GLN A 131 -0.59 19.33 2.28
CA GLN A 131 -1.06 17.94 2.19
C GLN A 131 0.05 17.02 1.69
N ARG A 132 0.75 17.40 0.61
CA ARG A 132 1.89 16.63 0.09
C ARG A 132 3.01 16.46 1.12
N PHE A 133 3.35 17.53 1.84
CA PHE A 133 4.37 17.51 2.88
C PHE A 133 3.97 16.64 4.07
N LYS A 134 2.69 16.67 4.47
CA LYS A 134 2.14 15.75 5.48
C LYS A 134 2.34 14.29 5.04
N ILE A 135 1.97 13.96 3.80
CA ILE A 135 2.10 12.61 3.26
C ILE A 135 3.58 12.17 3.22
N ILE A 136 4.48 13.04 2.76
CA ILE A 136 5.93 12.78 2.79
C ILE A 136 6.39 12.45 4.21
N LYS A 137 5.95 13.24 5.20
CA LYS A 137 6.29 13.03 6.60
C LYS A 137 5.77 11.70 7.14
N ASP A 138 4.53 11.33 6.83
CA ASP A 138 3.95 10.05 7.24
C ASP A 138 4.78 8.87 6.69
N ILE A 139 5.21 8.95 5.42
CA ILE A 139 6.07 7.94 4.80
C ILE A 139 7.48 7.94 5.41
N THR A 140 8.04 9.10 5.75
CA THR A 140 9.31 9.16 6.50
C THR A 140 9.17 8.44 7.84
N THR A 141 8.11 8.70 8.60
CA THR A 141 7.86 8.02 9.89
C THR A 141 7.73 6.51 9.71
N ALA A 142 7.00 6.04 8.69
CA ALA A 142 6.90 4.61 8.38
C ALA A 142 8.25 3.98 8.04
N LEU A 143 9.11 4.66 7.27
CA LEU A 143 10.45 4.17 6.94
C LEU A 143 11.39 4.15 8.14
N THR A 144 11.32 5.17 9.01
CA THR A 144 12.08 5.21 10.27
C THR A 144 11.69 4.03 11.15
N TYR A 145 10.40 3.73 11.29
CA TYR A 145 9.91 2.56 12.03
C TYR A 145 10.52 1.24 11.51
N LEU A 146 10.56 1.04 10.19
CA LEU A 146 11.13 -0.17 9.58
C LEU A 146 12.65 -0.31 9.80
N ASN A 147 13.36 0.81 9.92
CA ASN A 147 14.81 0.84 10.02
C ASN A 147 15.32 0.82 11.47
N GLU A 148 14.63 1.48 12.41
CA GLU A 148 15.16 1.75 13.76
C GLU A 148 14.41 1.03 14.88
N GLU A 149 13.10 0.76 14.72
CA GLU A 149 12.27 0.22 15.80
C GLU A 149 12.18 -1.32 15.82
N ASN A 150 12.88 -1.99 14.89
CA ASN A 150 12.91 -3.45 14.79
C ASN A 150 14.29 -4.00 15.12
N GLU A 151 14.36 -5.13 15.86
CA GLU A 151 15.63 -5.87 16.09
C GLU A 151 16.31 -6.32 14.78
N ILE A 152 15.56 -6.31 13.67
CA ILE A 152 16.03 -6.66 12.34
C ILE A 152 15.61 -5.55 11.37
N VAL A 153 16.59 -4.81 10.85
CA VAL A 153 16.38 -3.78 9.82
C VAL A 153 15.65 -4.37 8.63
N THR A 154 14.53 -3.76 8.24
CA THR A 154 13.72 -4.19 7.09
C THR A 154 13.80 -3.16 5.98
N PHE A 155 14.37 -3.55 4.83
CA PHE A 155 14.43 -2.72 3.63
C PHE A 155 13.13 -2.86 2.85
N HIS A 156 12.45 -1.76 2.53
CA HIS A 156 11.18 -1.80 1.81
C HIS A 156 11.38 -2.06 0.32
N ARG A 157 12.43 -1.48 -0.29
CA ARG A 157 12.85 -1.69 -1.70
C ARG A 157 11.86 -1.26 -2.79
N VAL A 158 10.70 -0.74 -2.44
CA VAL A 158 9.64 -0.34 -3.39
C VAL A 158 8.92 0.93 -2.93
N ILE A 159 9.71 1.96 -2.65
CA ILE A 159 9.20 3.28 -2.26
C ILE A 159 8.85 4.05 -3.54
N LYS A 160 7.56 4.33 -3.76
CA LYS A 160 7.02 5.08 -4.91
C LYS A 160 5.61 5.59 -4.63
N ALA A 161 5.15 6.65 -5.30
CA ALA A 161 3.80 7.19 -5.07
C ALA A 161 2.68 6.17 -5.31
N SER A 162 2.84 5.23 -6.25
CA SER A 162 1.85 4.19 -6.48
C SER A 162 1.75 3.16 -5.35
N ASN A 163 2.70 3.13 -4.42
CA ASN A 163 2.69 2.25 -3.24
C ASN A 163 2.35 3.01 -1.95
N VAL A 164 2.06 4.31 -2.06
CA VAL A 164 1.56 5.13 -0.95
C VAL A 164 0.05 5.23 -1.07
N LEU A 165 -0.66 4.74 -0.07
CA LEU A 165 -2.11 4.78 0.02
C LEU A 165 -2.53 5.95 0.90
N LEU A 166 -3.60 6.64 0.50
CA LEU A 166 -4.20 7.72 1.28
C LEU A 166 -5.54 7.27 1.85
N ASP A 167 -5.75 7.54 3.14
CA ASP A 167 -7.07 7.42 3.77
C ASP A 167 -7.92 8.70 3.59
N SER A 168 -9.13 8.71 4.15
CA SER A 168 -10.07 9.81 4.06
C SER A 168 -9.58 11.13 4.65
N GLU A 169 -8.56 11.11 5.51
CA GLU A 169 -7.95 12.30 6.11
C GLU A 169 -6.62 12.69 5.43
N LEU A 170 -6.30 12.06 4.31
CA LEU A 170 -5.05 12.23 3.57
C LEU A 170 -3.81 11.90 4.43
N ASN A 171 -3.90 10.92 5.34
CA ASN A 171 -2.72 10.35 5.97
C ASN A 171 -2.07 9.35 5.00
N GLY A 172 -0.76 9.43 4.84
CA GLY A 172 0.02 8.54 3.98
C GLY A 172 0.32 7.20 4.65
N LYS A 173 0.01 6.09 3.99
CA LYS A 173 0.32 4.74 4.46
C LYS A 173 1.16 4.01 3.42
N LEU A 174 2.35 3.59 3.82
CA LEU A 174 3.25 2.83 2.95
C LEU A 174 2.73 1.39 2.81
N GLY A 175 2.55 0.94 1.57
CA GLY A 175 2.10 -0.42 1.24
C GLY A 175 3.08 -1.16 0.33
N ASP A 176 2.72 -2.40 -0.02
CA ASP A 176 3.50 -3.30 -0.90
C ASP A 176 4.87 -3.72 -0.34
N PHE A 177 4.82 -4.54 0.70
CA PHE A 177 5.99 -5.17 1.34
C PHE A 177 6.40 -6.49 0.66
N GLY A 178 5.90 -6.82 -0.53
CA GLY A 178 6.17 -8.11 -1.19
C GLY A 178 7.66 -8.34 -1.47
N LEU A 179 8.40 -7.25 -1.66
CA LEU A 179 9.85 -7.26 -1.83
C LEU A 179 10.63 -6.84 -0.59
N ALA A 180 9.94 -6.54 0.52
CA ALA A 180 10.60 -6.14 1.74
C ALA A 180 11.49 -7.29 2.25
N ARG A 181 12.68 -6.96 2.75
CA ARG A 181 13.65 -7.96 3.24
C ARG A 181 14.31 -7.49 4.52
N CYS A 182 14.36 -8.42 5.47
CA CYS A 182 15.17 -8.32 6.66
C CYS A 182 16.66 -8.37 6.32
N SER A 183 17.48 -7.59 7.04
CA SER A 183 18.93 -7.49 6.85
C SER A 183 19.66 -8.85 6.88
N LYS A 184 19.20 -9.79 7.72
CA LYS A 184 19.72 -11.16 7.80
C LYS A 184 19.61 -11.95 6.49
N HIS A 185 18.72 -11.56 5.58
CA HIS A 185 18.46 -12.19 4.28
C HIS A 185 18.72 -11.22 3.11
N ALA A 186 19.40 -10.10 3.34
CA ALA A 186 19.64 -9.08 2.31
C ALA A 186 20.71 -9.50 1.28
N HIS A 187 21.51 -10.53 1.58
CA HIS A 187 22.58 -11.01 0.70
C HIS A 187 22.09 -11.81 -0.52
N ASP A 188 20.87 -12.36 -0.47
CA ASP A 188 20.27 -13.13 -1.58
C ASP A 188 19.48 -12.24 -2.57
N ALA A 189 19.71 -10.92 -2.52
CA ALA A 189 18.96 -9.97 -3.31
C ALA A 189 19.44 -9.94 -4.77
N HIS A 190 18.63 -10.53 -5.66
CA HIS A 190 18.65 -10.14 -7.07
C HIS A 190 18.31 -8.64 -7.20
N ILE A 191 18.75 -8.00 -8.29
CA ILE A 191 18.36 -6.63 -8.64
C ILE A 191 16.83 -6.60 -8.83
N VAL A 192 16.12 -6.20 -7.79
CA VAL A 192 14.67 -6.02 -7.78
C VAL A 192 14.37 -4.63 -7.24
N GLY A 193 13.53 -3.89 -7.96
CA GLY A 193 13.13 -2.52 -7.64
C GLY A 193 12.46 -1.86 -8.84
N THR A 194 11.93 -0.64 -8.66
CA THR A 194 11.22 0.08 -9.74
C THR A 194 12.22 0.96 -10.52
N LEU A 195 12.16 0.90 -11.85
CA LEU A 195 13.00 1.74 -12.73
C LEU A 195 12.82 3.23 -12.38
N GLY A 196 13.93 3.96 -12.28
CA GLY A 196 13.95 5.37 -11.86
C GLY A 196 14.14 5.60 -10.36
N TYR A 197 13.86 4.59 -9.52
CA TYR A 197 14.02 4.66 -8.06
C TYR A 197 15.27 3.95 -7.54
N ASN A 198 15.86 3.09 -8.37
CA ASN A 198 17.00 2.29 -7.97
C ASN A 198 18.25 3.16 -7.83
N ALA A 199 18.87 3.09 -6.65
CA ALA A 199 20.15 3.74 -6.41
C ALA A 199 21.23 3.21 -7.36
N PRO A 200 22.16 4.05 -7.85
CA PRO A 200 23.18 3.63 -8.80
C PRO A 200 24.13 2.55 -8.23
N GLU A 201 24.38 2.55 -6.92
CA GLU A 201 25.15 1.52 -6.23
C GLU A 201 24.39 0.19 -6.09
N LEU A 202 23.05 0.21 -6.05
CA LEU A 202 22.23 -1.01 -6.07
C LEU A 202 22.39 -1.73 -7.42
N ALA A 203 22.42 -0.98 -8.53
CA ALA A 203 22.63 -1.53 -9.86
C ALA A 203 24.03 -2.16 -10.03
N ARG A 204 25.05 -1.64 -9.33
CA ARG A 204 26.42 -2.17 -9.39
C ARG A 204 26.65 -3.36 -8.47
N SER A 205 26.14 -3.28 -7.25
CA SER A 205 26.45 -4.24 -6.19
C SER A 205 25.40 -5.34 -6.01
N GLY A 206 24.18 -5.11 -6.50
CA GLY A 206 23.00 -5.96 -6.22
C GLY A 206 22.51 -5.89 -4.78
N LYS A 207 23.20 -5.16 -3.89
CA LYS A 207 22.94 -5.17 -2.44
C LYS A 207 22.06 -3.99 -2.04
N ALA A 208 20.88 -4.30 -1.52
CA ALA A 208 20.03 -3.30 -0.85
C ALA A 208 20.64 -2.92 0.49
N THR A 209 20.61 -1.63 0.81
CA THR A 209 21.07 -1.06 2.08
C THR A 209 20.13 0.07 2.52
N THR A 210 20.31 0.57 3.74
CA THR A 210 19.60 1.78 4.20
C THR A 210 19.82 2.94 3.23
N SER A 211 21.04 3.12 2.70
CA SER A 211 21.33 4.17 1.73
C SER A 211 20.57 4.01 0.41
N THR A 212 20.33 2.78 -0.04
CA THR A 212 19.54 2.56 -1.28
C THR A 212 18.07 2.92 -1.08
N ASP A 213 17.51 2.65 0.10
CA ASP A 213 16.13 3.07 0.44
C ASP A 213 16.05 4.60 0.63
N VAL A 214 17.08 5.24 1.21
CA VAL A 214 17.18 6.71 1.31
C VAL A 214 17.23 7.35 -0.08
N TYR A 215 17.97 6.77 -1.03
CA TYR A 215 17.96 7.24 -2.42
C TYR A 215 16.57 7.13 -3.04
N ALA A 216 15.91 5.96 -2.92
CA ALA A 216 14.56 5.75 -3.43
C ALA A 216 13.55 6.72 -2.79
N PHE A 217 13.68 7.01 -1.50
CA PHE A 217 12.90 8.04 -0.82
C PHE A 217 13.16 9.44 -1.38
N GLY A 218 14.41 9.79 -1.72
CA GLY A 218 14.74 11.04 -2.41
C GLY A 218 14.06 11.16 -3.77
N VAL A 219 14.01 10.07 -4.54
CA VAL A 219 13.27 10.02 -5.82
C VAL A 219 11.77 10.21 -5.58
N PHE A 220 11.20 9.53 -4.58
CA PHE A 220 9.80 9.70 -4.18
C PHE A 220 9.49 11.14 -3.75
N TYR A 221 10.37 11.78 -2.97
CA TYR A 221 10.20 13.18 -2.58
C TYR A 221 10.11 14.08 -3.82
N LEU A 222 11.01 13.89 -4.79
CA LEU A 222 11.00 14.64 -6.04
C LEU A 222 9.76 14.33 -6.88
N GLU A 223 9.31 13.08 -6.91
CA GLU A 223 8.07 12.68 -7.59
C GLU A 223 6.87 13.48 -7.07
N VAL A 224 6.74 13.58 -5.73
CA VAL A 224 5.67 14.33 -5.07
C VAL A 224 5.81 15.84 -5.27
N ALA A 225 7.02 16.38 -5.21
CA ALA A 225 7.27 17.82 -5.33
C ALA A 225 7.13 18.34 -6.77
N CYS A 226 7.58 17.54 -7.74
CA CYS A 226 7.53 17.90 -9.16
C CYS A 226 6.19 17.51 -9.80
N GLY A 227 5.39 16.64 -9.17
CA GLY A 227 4.17 16.10 -9.78
C GLY A 227 4.46 15.33 -11.07
N ARG A 228 5.66 14.75 -11.17
CA ARG A 228 6.23 14.16 -12.39
C ARG A 228 6.73 12.75 -12.12
N ARG A 229 6.54 11.83 -13.08
CA ARG A 229 7.05 10.45 -12.94
C ARG A 229 8.58 10.46 -13.03
N PRO A 230 9.30 9.59 -12.29
CA PRO A 230 10.77 9.60 -12.33
C PRO A 230 11.39 9.27 -13.68
N VAL A 231 10.66 8.54 -14.53
CA VAL A 231 11.05 8.21 -15.91
C VAL A 231 9.90 8.55 -16.84
N GLU A 232 10.15 9.42 -17.81
CA GLU A 232 9.16 9.81 -18.83
C GLU A 232 9.77 9.67 -20.23
N PRO A 233 9.53 8.56 -20.94
CA PRO A 233 10.15 8.29 -22.23
C PRO A 233 9.76 9.25 -23.35
N HIS A 234 8.68 10.02 -23.17
CA HIS A 234 8.14 10.93 -24.19
C HIS A 234 8.65 12.37 -24.06
N THR A 235 9.55 12.66 -23.11
CA THR A 235 10.22 13.97 -23.00
C THR A 235 11.57 13.98 -23.70
N SER A 236 12.28 15.11 -23.68
CA SER A 236 13.65 15.18 -24.20
C SER A 236 14.58 14.21 -23.44
N PRO A 237 15.69 13.73 -24.04
CA PRO A 237 16.65 12.86 -23.36
C PRO A 237 17.20 13.45 -22.06
N GLU A 238 17.35 14.78 -22.01
CA GLU A 238 17.82 15.54 -20.85
C GLU A 238 16.79 15.55 -19.72
N GLU A 239 15.50 15.51 -20.06
CA GLU A 239 14.40 15.51 -19.12
C GLU A 239 13.90 14.11 -18.76
N MET A 240 14.25 13.08 -19.53
CA MET A 240 13.71 11.72 -19.41
C MET A 240 13.88 11.13 -18.00
N ILE A 241 15.02 11.40 -17.35
CA ILE A 241 15.32 10.96 -15.99
C ILE A 241 15.18 12.15 -15.05
N MET A 242 14.11 12.15 -14.25
CA MET A 242 13.75 13.29 -13.40
C MET A 242 14.88 13.72 -12.46
N VAL A 243 15.59 12.78 -11.85
CA VAL A 243 16.68 13.09 -10.91
C VAL A 243 17.79 13.89 -11.59
N ASN A 244 18.18 13.51 -12.81
CA ASN A 244 19.22 14.22 -13.57
C ASN A 244 18.75 15.62 -13.96
N TRP A 245 17.51 15.72 -14.44
CA TRP A 245 16.91 17.00 -14.81
C TRP A 245 16.82 17.98 -13.64
N VAL A 246 16.33 17.52 -12.47
CA VAL A 246 16.25 18.34 -11.26
C VAL A 246 17.64 18.79 -10.82
N TYR A 247 18.62 17.90 -10.90
CA TYR A 247 20.01 18.21 -10.54
C TYR A 247 20.61 19.29 -11.43
N GLU A 248 20.40 19.24 -12.76
CA GLU A 248 20.86 20.30 -13.66
C GLU A 248 20.12 21.63 -13.42
N CYS A 249 18.81 21.60 -13.18
CA CYS A 249 18.07 22.81 -12.78
C CYS A 249 18.62 23.42 -11.48
N LEU A 250 19.02 22.61 -10.51
CA LEU A 250 19.66 23.07 -9.28
C LEU A 250 21.00 23.76 -9.57
N ARG A 251 21.85 23.15 -10.42
CA ARG A 251 23.15 23.72 -10.82
C ARG A 251 23.03 25.06 -11.52
N GLU A 252 21.95 25.24 -12.28
CA GLU A 252 21.64 26.50 -12.98
C GLU A 252 20.91 27.53 -12.11
N GLY A 253 20.61 27.22 -10.84
CA GLY A 253 19.86 28.11 -9.94
C GLY A 253 18.36 28.21 -10.27
N LYS A 254 17.82 27.25 -11.04
CA LYS A 254 16.44 27.22 -11.52
C LYS A 254 15.56 26.20 -10.80
N ILE A 255 15.90 25.79 -9.57
CA ILE A 255 15.19 24.71 -8.86
C ILE A 255 13.66 24.90 -8.79
N PHE A 256 13.17 26.14 -8.70
CA PHE A 256 11.73 26.41 -8.68
C PHE A 256 11.01 26.05 -9.99
N SER A 257 11.71 25.96 -11.12
CA SER A 257 11.10 25.50 -12.38
C SER A 257 10.76 24.01 -12.37
N THR A 258 11.29 23.24 -11.42
CA THR A 258 10.99 21.82 -11.31
C THR A 258 9.75 21.53 -10.47
N THR A 259 9.17 22.54 -9.82
CA THR A 259 7.98 22.37 -8.98
C THR A 259 6.74 22.03 -9.80
N ASP A 260 5.84 21.24 -9.22
CA ASP A 260 4.58 20.87 -9.88
C ASP A 260 3.80 22.13 -10.30
N PRO A 261 3.51 22.32 -11.59
CA PRO A 261 2.73 23.45 -12.09
C PRO A 261 1.33 23.58 -11.47
N LYS A 262 0.78 22.49 -10.92
CA LYS A 262 -0.52 22.45 -10.23
C LYS A 262 -0.47 23.10 -8.83
N LEU A 263 0.72 23.31 -8.26
CA LEU A 263 0.89 23.97 -6.98
C LEU A 263 0.91 25.50 -7.16
N ASP A 264 0.17 26.24 -6.34
CA ASP A 264 0.24 27.70 -6.32
C ASP A 264 1.65 28.14 -5.91
N LYS A 265 2.35 28.81 -6.83
CA LYS A 265 3.74 29.29 -6.65
C LYS A 265 3.90 30.19 -5.42
N ASN A 266 2.85 30.91 -5.02
CA ASN A 266 2.88 31.79 -3.84
C ASN A 266 2.96 31.03 -2.50
N SER A 267 2.52 29.77 -2.46
CA SER A 267 2.52 28.96 -1.24
C SER A 267 3.91 28.43 -0.85
N MET A 268 4.79 28.26 -1.83
CA MET A 268 6.15 27.73 -1.65
C MET A 268 7.17 28.81 -1.26
N GLN A 269 7.01 30.03 -1.78
CA GLN A 269 8.01 31.11 -1.68
C GLN A 269 8.03 31.81 -0.31
N ARG A 270 6.94 31.74 0.47
CA ARG A 270 6.80 32.37 1.80
C ARG A 270 7.51 31.63 2.93
N ARG A 271 8.15 30.48 2.69
CA ARG A 271 8.67 29.60 3.77
C ARG A 271 10.17 29.29 3.71
N LEU A 272 10.90 29.86 2.75
CA LEU A 272 12.36 29.75 2.66
C LEU A 272 13.10 31.04 3.06
N ASN A 273 12.35 32.06 3.52
CA ASN A 273 12.84 33.26 4.20
C ASN A 273 12.38 33.23 5.66
#